data_AF-A0A520ESL2-F1
#
_entry.id   AF-A0A520ESL2-F1
#
_cell.length_a   1.000
_cell.length_b   1.000
_cell.length_c   1.000
_cell.angle_alpha   90.00
_cell.angle_beta   90.00
_cell.angle_gamma   90.00
#
_symmetry.space_group_name_H-M   'P 1'
#
loop_
_entity.id
_entity.type
_entity.pdbx_description
1 polymer ?
#
loop_
_entity_poly.entity_id
_entity_poly.type
_entity_poly.pdbx_seq_one_letter_code
_entity_poly.pdbx_strand_id
1 'polypeptide(L)' 'MTRPLLQRGDDGRTTTMAALTDEQLDEIRRHLDEGMTPDAIADYLGQVADLDLMDIVTIRSAAVALSRGETP' A
#
# COMPACT_ATOMS: atom_id res chain seq x y z
N MET A 1 7.76 10.06 -42.45
CA MET A 1 7.70 8.81 -41.67
C MET A 1 7.91 9.17 -40.21
N THR A 2 6.80 9.32 -39.49
CA THR A 2 6.70 9.83 -38.13
C THR A 2 6.97 8.68 -37.17
N ARG A 3 8.07 8.71 -36.42
CA ARG A 3 8.28 7.79 -35.29
C ARG A 3 7.47 8.33 -34.11
N PRO A 4 6.51 7.58 -33.54
CA PRO A 4 5.79 8.03 -32.37
C PRO A 4 6.72 8.00 -31.15
N LEU A 5 6.56 9.02 -30.30
CA LEU A 5 7.11 9.14 -28.97
C LEU A 5 6.56 7.98 -28.13
N LEU A 6 7.41 7.00 -27.80
CA LEU A 6 7.13 6.07 -26.71
C LEU A 6 7.26 6.85 -25.41
N GLN A 7 6.11 7.39 -25.01
CA GLN A 7 5.69 7.69 -23.67
C GLN A 7 6.32 6.68 -22.69
N ARG A 8 7.44 7.03 -22.05
CA ARG A 8 7.79 6.42 -20.76
C ARG A 8 6.80 7.01 -19.77
N GLY A 9 5.70 6.31 -19.57
CA GLY A 9 4.88 6.49 -18.39
C GLY A 9 5.69 6.08 -17.16
N ASP A 10 5.49 6.87 -16.12
CA ASP A 10 5.63 6.47 -14.72
C ASP A 10 7.04 6.43 -14.14
N ASP A 11 7.60 7.63 -13.99
CA ASP A 11 8.45 7.96 -12.85
C ASP A 11 7.60 7.76 -11.57
N GLY A 12 7.62 6.54 -11.02
CA GLY A 12 6.84 6.07 -9.87
C GLY A 12 7.13 6.78 -8.54
N ARG A 13 6.94 8.10 -8.48
CA ARG A 13 7.04 8.94 -7.27
C ARG A 13 6.05 10.08 -7.27
N THR A 14 4.84 9.87 -7.78
CA THR A 14 3.77 10.86 -7.64
C THR A 14 3.09 10.67 -6.27
N THR A 15 3.74 11.21 -5.25
CA THR A 15 3.18 11.48 -3.92
C THR A 15 1.94 12.37 -4.05
N THR A 16 0.77 11.76 -4.26
CA THR A 16 -0.54 12.42 -4.17
C THR A 16 -1.42 11.54 -3.31
N MET A 17 -1.43 11.75 -1.98
CA MET A 17 -2.29 11.02 -1.01
C MET A 17 -2.46 9.54 -1.37
N ALA A 18 -1.33 8.84 -1.47
CA ALA A 18 -1.21 7.65 -2.31
C ALA A 18 -2.09 6.51 -1.78
N ALA A 19 -3.12 6.18 -2.56
CA ALA A 19 -3.76 4.88 -2.47
C ALA A 19 -2.66 3.81 -2.48
N LEU A 20 -2.74 2.84 -1.56
CA LEU A 20 -1.78 1.75 -1.47
C LEU A 20 -1.65 1.05 -2.81
N THR A 21 -0.43 0.67 -3.20
CA THR A 21 -0.24 -0.10 -4.42
C THR A 21 -0.82 -1.51 -4.28
N ASP A 22 -1.12 -2.16 -5.40
CA ASP A 22 -1.60 -3.53 -5.38
C ASP A 22 -0.62 -4.47 -4.67
N GLU A 23 0.70 -4.26 -4.83
CA GLU A 23 1.71 -5.05 -4.10
C GLU A 23 1.64 -4.82 -2.58
N GLN A 24 1.41 -3.58 -2.14
CA GLN A 24 1.26 -3.27 -0.71
C GLN A 24 -0.02 -3.91 -0.14
N LEU A 25 -1.11 -3.91 -0.90
CA LEU A 25 -2.35 -4.55 -0.51
C LEU A 25 -2.20 -6.07 -0.43
N ASP A 26 -1.46 -6.68 -1.36
CA ASP A 26 -1.17 -8.12 -1.33
C ASP A 26 -0.28 -8.52 -0.16
N GLU A 27 0.70 -7.67 0.18
CA GLU A 27 1.52 -7.84 1.39
C GLU A 27 0.66 -7.80 2.67
N ILE A 28 -0.25 -6.83 2.78
CA ILE A 28 -1.18 -6.72 3.90
C ILE A 28 -2.08 -7.96 3.99
N ARG A 29 -2.61 -8.44 2.85
CA ARG A 29 -3.42 -9.66 2.80
C ARG A 29 -2.64 -10.88 3.30
N ARG A 30 -1.39 -11.05 2.86
CA ARG A 30 -0.54 -12.15 3.31
C ARG A 30 -0.37 -12.14 4.83
N HIS A 31 -0.10 -10.99 5.43
CA HIS A 31 0.05 -10.91 6.88
C HIS A 31 -1.26 -11.15 7.65
N LEU A 32 -2.41 -10.74 7.09
CA LEU A 32 -3.71 -11.10 7.63
C LEU A 32 -3.93 -12.62 7.58
N ASP A 33 -3.54 -13.28 6.49
CA ASP A 33 -3.61 -14.74 6.35
C ASP A 33 -2.67 -15.47 7.32
N GLU A 34 -1.54 -14.86 7.67
CA GLU A 34 -0.61 -15.33 8.73
C GLU A 34 -1.17 -15.13 10.15
N GLY A 35 -2.32 -14.46 10.30
CA GLY A 35 -3.00 -14.21 11.56
C GLY A 35 -2.57 -12.93 12.29
N MET A 36 -1.84 -12.04 11.61
CA MET A 36 -1.50 -10.73 12.17
C MET A 36 -2.73 -9.83 12.26
N THR A 37 -2.77 -8.98 13.28
CA THR A 37 -3.83 -7.96 13.41
C THR A 37 -3.52 -6.74 12.53
N PRO A 38 -4.54 -6.00 12.06
CA PRO A 38 -4.34 -4.78 11.28
C PRO A 38 -3.39 -3.76 11.93
N ASP A 39 -3.44 -3.59 13.26
CA ASP A 39 -2.51 -2.72 14.00
C ASP A 39 -1.07 -3.25 13.93
N ALA A 40 -0.87 -4.55 14.16
CA ALA A 40 0.45 -5.16 14.10
C ALA A 40 1.08 -5.09 12.70
N ILE A 41 0.26 -5.19 11.65
CA ILE A 41 0.71 -5.05 10.26
C ILE A 41 1.17 -3.61 10.00
N ALA A 42 0.40 -2.62 10.42
CA ALA A 42 0.74 -1.22 10.23
C ALA A 42 2.00 -0.82 11.01
N ASP A 43 2.14 -1.28 12.25
CA ASP A 43 3.34 -1.03 13.06
C ASP A 43 4.57 -1.71 12.45
N TYR A 44 4.44 -2.96 11.99
CA TYR A 44 5.53 -3.69 11.35
C TYR A 44 5.98 -3.03 10.04
N LEU A 45 5.04 -2.75 9.12
CA LEU A 45 5.35 -2.11 7.85
C LEU A 45 5.87 -0.69 8.06
N GLY A 46 5.33 0.04 9.03
CA GLY A 46 5.79 1.36 9.43
C GLY A 46 7.25 1.35 9.86
N GLN A 47 7.64 0.38 10.68
CA GLN A 47 9.02 0.24 11.14
C GLN A 47 9.97 -0.23 10.02
N VAL A 48 9.55 -1.18 9.18
CA VAL A 48 10.39 -1.75 8.12
C VAL A 48 10.64 -0.75 7.00
N ALA A 49 9.64 0.05 6.64
CA ALA A 49 9.72 1.00 5.54
C ALA A 49 9.97 2.45 5.97
N ASP A 50 10.21 2.69 7.27
CA ASP A 50 10.39 4.03 7.87
C ASP A 50 9.28 5.00 7.46
N LEU A 51 8.03 4.52 7.58
CA LEU A 51 6.85 5.27 7.15
C LEU A 51 6.48 6.35 8.15
N ASP A 52 5.86 7.42 7.65
CA ASP A 52 5.31 8.43 8.51
C ASP A 52 3.99 7.98 9.18
N LEU A 53 3.54 8.75 10.17
CA LEU A 53 2.33 8.43 10.92
C LEU A 53 1.08 8.39 10.02
N MET A 54 1.01 9.20 8.96
CA MET A 54 -0.14 9.25 8.07
C MET A 54 -0.19 8.01 7.17
N ASP A 55 0.96 7.55 6.71
CA ASP A 55 1.11 6.32 5.94
C ASP A 55 0.76 5.09 6.80
N ILE A 56 1.21 5.06 8.06
CA ILE A 56 0.85 3.99 9.02
C ILE A 56 -0.67 3.95 9.24
N VAL A 57 -1.32 5.11 9.41
CA VAL A 57 -2.78 5.20 9.55
C VAL A 57 -3.50 4.69 8.29
N THR A 58 -2.95 4.99 7.11
CA THR A 58 -3.50 4.54 5.83
C THR A 58 -3.41 3.02 5.70
N ILE A 59 -2.24 2.43 5.98
CA ILE A 59 -2.03 0.98 6.00
C ILE A 59 -2.97 0.30 7.00
N ARG A 60 -3.07 0.82 8.22
CA ARG A 60 -3.97 0.27 9.23
C ARG A 60 -5.42 0.27 8.76
N SER A 61 -5.87 1.38 8.19
CA SER A 61 -7.25 1.51 7.70
C SER A 61 -7.54 0.50 6.58
N ALA A 62 -6.59 0.33 5.66
CA ALA A 62 -6.71 -0.66 4.61
C ALA A 62 -6.69 -2.10 5.14
N ALA A 63 -5.80 -2.41 6.09
CA ALA A 63 -5.76 -3.72 6.73
C ALA A 63 -7.07 -4.04 7.48
N VAL A 64 -7.70 -3.04 8.11
CA VAL A 64 -9.04 -3.19 8.71
C VAL A 64 -10.09 -3.49 7.64
N ALA A 65 -10.13 -2.72 6.55
CA ALA A 65 -11.07 -2.95 5.45
C ALA A 65 -10.91 -4.36 4.88
N LEU A 66 -9.68 -4.77 4.58
CA LEU A 66 -9.36 -6.10 4.06
C LEU A 66 -9.73 -7.23 5.04
N SER A 67 -9.49 -7.05 6.34
CA SER A 67 -9.90 -8.03 7.37
C SER A 67 -11.42 -8.25 7.44
N ARG A 68 -12.19 -7.29 6.93
CA ARG A 68 -13.66 -7.34 6.86
C ARG A 68 -14.18 -7.75 5.48
N GLY A 69 -13.28 -7.93 4.49
CA GLY A 69 -13.65 -8.15 3.10
C GLY A 69 -14.17 -6.90 2.38
N GLU A 70 -13.87 -5.72 2.89
CA GLU A 70 -14.21 -4.42 2.29
C GLU A 70 -13.08 -3.95 1.35
N THR A 71 -13.42 -3.06 0.41
CA THR A 71 -12.44 -2.40 -0.45
C THR A 71 -11.81 -1.22 0.30
N PRO A 72 -10.47 -1.15 0.39
CA PRO A 72 -9.75 -0.09 1.11
C PRO A 72 -9.73 1.27 0.40
#